data_AF-A0A7W8ZJN8-F1
#
_entry.id   AF-A0A7W8ZJN8-F1
#
_cell.length_a   1.000
_cell.length_b   1.000
_cell.length_c   1.000
_cell.angle_alpha   90.00
_cell.angle_beta   90.00
_cell.angle_gamma   90.00
#
_symmetry.space_group_name_H-M   'P 1'
#
loop_
_entity.id
_entity.type
_entity.pdbx_description
1 polymer ?
#
loop_
_entity_poly.entity_id
_entity_poly.type
_entity_poly.pdbx_seq_one_letter_code
_entity_poly.pdbx_strand_id
1 'polypeptide(L)'
;MKEFIAMIYEWFGYATDLGDHLRGMDTTCTPSLGPDLYFQVFITMLVLNLVLFIMMYILIDKFTTRFSYKSSWWITAIIGMLINFGIASSLPRTISMCDQLHIGSSDLMLYGIANAVWSLVFFALLTSFPFPRNFSTNCRLTTFWKP
;
A
#
# COMPACT_ATOMS: atom_id res chain seq x y z
N MET A 1 -7.82 14.89 7.45
CA MET A 1 -6.84 13.83 7.14
C MET A 1 -7.54 12.60 6.56
N LYS A 2 -8.59 12.09 7.21
CA LYS A 2 -9.40 10.96 6.74
C LYS A 2 -9.99 11.15 5.34
N GLU A 3 -10.66 12.28 5.08
CA GLU A 3 -11.23 12.62 3.76
C GLU A 3 -10.17 12.67 2.63
N PHE A 4 -8.95 13.12 2.95
CA PHE A 4 -7.87 13.15 1.95
C PHE A 4 -7.39 11.75 1.59
N ILE A 5 -7.31 10.84 2.57
CA ILE A 5 -6.92 9.45 2.35
C ILE A 5 -8.05 8.71 1.61
N ALA A 6 -9.30 8.91 2.00
CA ALA A 6 -10.45 8.37 1.27
C ALA A 6 -10.43 8.82 -0.20
N MET A 7 -10.22 10.11 -0.47
CA MET A 7 -10.10 10.67 -1.82
C MET A 7 -8.98 10.00 -2.65
N ILE A 8 -7.82 9.70 -2.04
CA ILE A 8 -6.69 9.02 -2.71
C ILE A 8 -7.12 7.66 -3.25
N TYR A 9 -7.89 6.89 -2.47
CA TYR A 9 -8.35 5.56 -2.88
C TYR A 9 -9.58 5.65 -3.79
N GLU A 10 -10.56 6.49 -3.45
CA GLU A 10 -11.84 6.64 -4.19
C GLU A 10 -11.64 7.15 -5.62
N TRP A 11 -10.48 7.75 -5.93
CA TRP A 11 -10.10 8.09 -7.31
C TRP A 11 -10.14 6.90 -8.28
N PHE A 12 -9.99 5.66 -7.77
CA PHE A 12 -10.06 4.43 -8.57
C PHE A 12 -11.50 3.96 -8.87
N GLY A 13 -12.52 4.59 -8.27
CA GLY A 13 -13.93 4.42 -8.67
C GLY A 13 -14.58 3.07 -8.32
N TYR A 14 -14.37 2.54 -7.11
CA TYR A 14 -15.14 1.40 -6.60
C TYR A 14 -16.50 1.84 -6.00
N ALA A 15 -17.38 0.87 -5.74
CA ALA A 15 -18.75 1.13 -5.26
C ALA A 15 -18.80 1.98 -3.97
N THR A 16 -19.83 2.84 -3.87
CA THR A 16 -20.07 3.72 -2.71
C THR A 16 -20.15 2.94 -1.40
N ASP A 17 -20.75 1.75 -1.44
CA ASP A 17 -20.95 0.88 -0.28
C ASP A 17 -19.61 0.38 0.31
N LEU A 18 -18.59 0.18 -0.52
CA LEU A 18 -17.24 -0.14 -0.05
C LEU A 18 -16.58 1.10 0.57
N GLY A 19 -16.81 2.28 0.01
CA GLY A 19 -16.27 3.52 0.58
C GLY A 19 -16.83 3.81 1.97
N ASP A 20 -18.13 3.61 2.13
CA ASP A 20 -18.83 3.74 3.41
C ASP A 20 -18.35 2.72 4.44
N HIS A 21 -18.13 1.47 4.01
CA HIS A 21 -17.51 0.44 4.85
C HIS A 21 -16.11 0.86 5.33
N LEU A 22 -15.25 1.32 4.41
CA LEU A 22 -13.86 1.67 4.70
C LEU A 22 -13.74 2.94 5.57
N ARG A 23 -14.74 3.83 5.52
CA ARG A 23 -14.89 5.00 6.42
C ARG A 23 -15.32 4.62 7.85
N GLY A 24 -15.74 3.37 8.07
CA GLY A 24 -16.01 2.82 9.41
C GLY A 24 -17.44 3.01 9.90
N MET A 25 -18.46 2.90 9.03
CA MET A 25 -19.87 2.94 9.45
C MET A 25 -20.19 1.93 10.59
N ASP A 26 -21.10 2.31 11.48
CA ASP A 26 -21.51 1.53 12.67
C ASP A 26 -22.46 0.36 12.35
N THR A 27 -22.64 -0.52 13.34
CA THR A 27 -23.72 -1.51 13.56
C THR A 27 -25.15 -1.04 13.33
N THR A 28 -25.38 0.27 13.22
CA THR A 28 -26.69 0.88 12.96
C THR A 28 -26.77 1.52 11.57
N CYS A 29 -25.77 1.29 10.70
CA CYS A 29 -25.58 1.92 9.39
C CYS A 29 -25.66 3.47 9.47
N THR A 30 -25.25 4.02 10.61
CA THR A 30 -25.05 5.46 10.82
C THR A 30 -23.55 5.77 10.79
N PRO A 31 -23.13 6.97 10.36
CA PRO A 31 -21.73 7.35 10.40
C PRO A 31 -21.29 7.46 11.87
N SER A 32 -20.59 6.45 12.37
CA SER A 32 -20.02 6.46 13.73
C SER A 32 -18.53 6.10 13.72
N LEU A 33 -17.90 6.21 14.90
CA LEU A 33 -16.45 6.16 15.17
C LEU A 33 -15.82 4.76 14.99
N GLY A 34 -16.20 4.00 13.97
CA GLY A 34 -15.52 2.75 13.64
C GLY A 34 -14.04 2.95 13.30
N PRO A 35 -13.22 1.88 13.39
CA PRO A 35 -11.84 1.93 12.93
C PRO A 35 -11.81 2.28 11.44
N ASP A 36 -11.16 3.40 11.14
CA ASP A 36 -10.98 3.90 9.77
C ASP A 36 -10.02 2.97 9.01
N LEU A 37 -10.59 2.05 8.22
CA LEU A 37 -9.85 1.04 7.49
C LEU A 37 -9.01 1.67 6.38
N TYR A 38 -9.45 2.79 5.80
CA TYR A 38 -8.59 3.57 4.89
C TYR A 38 -7.32 4.02 5.58
N PHE A 39 -7.45 4.61 6.77
CA PHE A 39 -6.30 5.08 7.53
C PHE A 39 -5.37 3.92 7.92
N GLN A 40 -5.93 2.80 8.38
CA GLN A 40 -5.13 1.63 8.75
C GLN A 40 -4.35 1.03 7.58
N VAL A 41 -5.02 0.82 6.43
CA VAL A 41 -4.37 0.29 5.23
C VAL A 41 -3.32 1.27 4.70
N PHE A 42 -3.61 2.57 4.70
CA PHE A 42 -2.67 3.60 4.30
C PHE A 42 -1.40 3.61 5.18
N ILE A 43 -1.56 3.61 6.51
CA ILE A 43 -0.41 3.57 7.43
C ILE A 43 0.39 2.27 7.25
N THR A 44 -0.29 1.13 7.09
CA THR A 44 0.36 -0.16 6.85
C THR A 44 1.17 -0.13 5.56
N MET A 45 0.63 0.47 4.49
CA MET A 45 1.32 0.67 3.22
C MET A 45 2.57 1.55 3.37
N LEU A 46 2.48 2.66 4.13
CA LEU A 46 3.64 3.52 4.38
C LEU A 46 4.75 2.77 5.13
N VAL A 47 4.39 2.06 6.20
CA VAL A 47 5.35 1.30 7.03
C VAL A 47 5.99 0.17 6.21
N LEU A 48 5.21 -0.59 5.44
CA LEU A 48 5.73 -1.66 4.59
C LEU A 48 6.73 -1.12 3.56
N ASN A 49 6.38 -0.04 2.86
CA ASN A 49 7.29 0.55 1.88
C ASN A 49 8.56 1.11 2.52
N LEU A 50 8.46 1.67 3.73
CA LEU A 50 9.63 2.11 4.49
C LEU A 50 10.54 0.94 4.88
N VAL A 51 9.95 -0.18 5.33
CA VAL A 51 10.71 -1.40 5.67
C VAL A 51 11.38 -1.99 4.43
N LEU A 52 10.66 -2.11 3.32
CA LEU A 52 11.22 -2.60 2.05
C LEU A 52 12.33 -1.69 1.53
N PHE A 53 12.17 -0.38 1.68
CA PHE A 53 13.17 0.62 1.35
C PHE A 53 14.45 0.39 2.18
N ILE A 54 14.34 0.29 3.50
CA ILE A 54 15.49 0.02 4.38
C ILE A 54 16.13 -1.33 4.04
N MET A 55 15.31 -2.37 3.83
CA MET A 55 15.79 -3.71 3.47
C MET A 55 16.58 -3.70 2.17
N MET A 56 16.12 -2.97 1.15
CA MET A 56 16.81 -2.88 -0.14
C MET A 56 18.21 -2.26 -0.01
N TYR A 57 18.34 -1.13 0.69
CA TYR A 57 19.63 -0.41 0.75
C TYR A 57 20.56 -0.89 1.87
N ILE A 58 20.06 -1.56 2.92
CA ILE A 58 20.90 -2.03 4.03
C ILE A 58 21.16 -3.53 3.98
N LEU A 59 20.13 -4.34 3.68
CA LEU A 59 20.24 -5.80 3.72
C LEU A 59 20.63 -6.36 2.36
N ILE A 60 19.84 -6.10 1.31
CA ILE A 60 20.08 -6.67 -0.03
C ILE A 60 21.45 -6.22 -0.58
N ASP A 61 21.82 -4.97 -0.34
CA ASP A 61 23.14 -4.42 -0.70
C ASP A 61 24.32 -5.22 -0.11
N LYS A 62 24.19 -5.67 1.14
CA LYS A 62 25.26 -6.37 1.87
C LYS A 62 25.27 -7.87 1.59
N PHE A 63 24.10 -8.49 1.44
CA PHE A 63 23.98 -9.94 1.29
C PHE A 63 24.11 -10.43 -0.14
N THR A 64 23.89 -9.57 -1.14
CA THR A 64 23.76 -10.03 -2.52
C THR A 64 24.69 -9.29 -3.48
N THR A 65 26.00 -9.42 -3.25
CA THR A 65 27.08 -8.87 -4.10
C THR A 65 27.06 -9.35 -5.56
N ARG A 66 26.31 -10.41 -5.87
CA ARG A 66 26.14 -10.97 -7.23
C ARG A 66 24.79 -10.68 -7.88
N PHE A 67 23.87 -10.01 -7.19
CA PHE A 67 22.57 -9.70 -7.79
C PHE A 67 22.69 -8.53 -8.76
N SER A 68 21.95 -8.59 -9.87
CA SER A 68 21.80 -7.43 -10.76
C SER A 68 21.13 -6.31 -9.97
N TYR A 69 21.89 -5.29 -9.59
CA TYR A 69 21.41 -4.11 -8.87
C TYR A 69 20.26 -3.41 -9.64
N LYS A 70 20.28 -3.52 -10.98
CA LYS A 70 19.24 -2.97 -11.89
C LYS A 70 17.87 -3.63 -11.75
N SER A 71 17.86 -4.89 -11.34
CA SER A 71 16.62 -5.66 -11.18
C SER A 71 16.12 -5.64 -9.73
N SER A 72 17.00 -5.30 -8.78
CA SER A 72 16.71 -5.32 -7.35
C SER A 72 15.63 -4.30 -6.98
N TRP A 73 15.60 -3.15 -7.65
CA TRP A 73 14.55 -2.15 -7.44
C TRP A 73 13.17 -2.68 -7.84
N TRP A 74 13.06 -3.21 -9.07
CA TRP A 74 11.80 -3.74 -9.59
C TRP A 74 11.31 -4.96 -8.81
N ILE A 75 12.22 -5.85 -8.40
CA ILE A 75 11.84 -7.01 -7.57
C ILE A 75 11.29 -6.56 -6.23
N THR A 76 11.95 -5.60 -5.57
CA THR A 76 11.48 -5.05 -4.29
C THR A 76 10.14 -4.34 -4.45
N ALA A 77 9.98 -3.55 -5.52
CA ALA A 77 8.74 -2.84 -5.83
C ALA A 77 7.59 -3.83 -6.10
N ILE A 78 7.81 -4.88 -6.90
CA ILE A 78 6.82 -5.91 -7.20
C ILE A 78 6.42 -6.67 -5.93
N ILE A 79 7.38 -7.05 -5.09
CA ILE A 79 7.09 -7.69 -3.80
C ILE A 79 6.23 -6.76 -2.93
N GLY A 80 6.58 -5.48 -2.83
CA GLY A 80 5.80 -4.48 -2.10
C GLY A 80 4.39 -4.31 -2.64
N MET A 81 4.22 -4.26 -3.96
CA MET A 81 2.91 -4.19 -4.61
C MET A 81 2.06 -5.41 -4.29
N LEU A 82 2.62 -6.62 -4.38
CA LEU A 82 1.89 -7.87 -4.10
C LEU A 82 1.45 -7.97 -2.64
N ILE A 83 2.30 -7.58 -1.69
CA ILE A 83 1.96 -7.56 -0.27
C ILE A 83 0.85 -6.53 0.00
N ASN A 84 0.99 -5.32 -0.52
CA ASN A 84 -0.01 -4.26 -0.34
C ASN A 84 -1.35 -4.59 -1.02
N PHE A 85 -1.31 -5.22 -2.19
CA PHE A 85 -2.50 -5.80 -2.83
C PHE A 85 -3.15 -6.85 -1.93
N GLY A 86 -2.36 -7.79 -1.41
CA GLY A 86 -2.82 -8.87 -0.54
C GLY A 86 -3.54 -8.35 0.71
N ILE A 87 -2.94 -7.39 1.41
CA ILE A 87 -3.52 -6.79 2.62
C ILE A 87 -4.86 -6.12 2.31
N ALA A 88 -4.91 -5.27 1.29
CA ALA A 88 -6.12 -4.53 0.95
C ALA A 88 -7.24 -5.44 0.39
N SER A 89 -6.90 -6.44 -0.42
CA SER A 89 -7.87 -7.39 -0.99
C SER A 89 -8.36 -8.45 0.00
N SER A 90 -7.64 -8.66 1.10
CA SER A 90 -7.99 -9.60 2.17
C SER A 90 -8.99 -9.07 3.20
N LEU A 91 -9.45 -7.82 3.05
CA LEU A 91 -10.44 -7.24 3.95
C LEU A 91 -11.73 -8.09 3.94
N PRO A 92 -12.37 -8.26 5.12
CA PRO A 92 -13.57 -9.07 5.23
C PRO A 92 -14.68 -8.49 4.36
N ARG A 93 -15.30 -9.36 3.54
CA ARG A 93 -16.39 -9.00 2.61
C ARG A 93 -17.70 -8.68 3.31
N THR A 94 -17.87 -9.14 4.54
CA THR A 94 -19.07 -8.99 5.32
C THR A 94 -18.68 -8.62 6.74
N ILE A 95 -19.25 -7.53 7.26
CA ILE A 95 -19.41 -7.37 8.70
C ILE A 95 -20.82 -7.83 9.00
N SER A 96 -21.00 -8.71 9.98
CA SER A 96 -22.31 -9.24 10.43
C SER A 96 -23.27 -8.18 11.01
N MET A 97 -23.04 -6.90 10.72
CA MET A 97 -23.57 -5.74 11.42
C MET A 97 -24.37 -4.80 10.50
N CYS A 98 -24.26 -4.92 9.16
CA CYS A 98 -25.17 -4.29 8.19
C CYS A 98 -25.36 -5.22 6.97
N ASP A 99 -26.47 -5.98 6.95
CA ASP A 99 -26.83 -6.87 5.82
C ASP A 99 -27.17 -6.12 4.52
N GLN A 100 -27.22 -4.78 4.55
CA GLN A 100 -27.47 -3.93 3.40
C GLN A 100 -26.20 -3.58 2.61
N LEU A 101 -25.01 -3.80 3.18
CA LEU A 101 -23.74 -3.41 2.57
C LEU A 101 -23.16 -4.60 1.79
N HIS A 102 -23.50 -4.69 0.51
CA HIS A 102 -23.01 -5.76 -0.37
C HIS A 102 -21.69 -5.35 -1.03
N ILE A 103 -20.57 -5.69 -0.39
CA ILE A 103 -19.26 -5.48 -0.98
C ILE A 103 -18.99 -6.53 -2.06
N GLY A 104 -18.90 -6.09 -3.31
CA GLY A 104 -18.55 -6.93 -4.44
C GLY A 104 -17.11 -7.45 -4.35
N SER A 105 -16.86 -8.65 -4.87
CA SER A 105 -15.48 -9.17 -5.01
C SER A 105 -14.63 -8.30 -5.93
N SER A 106 -15.26 -7.65 -6.91
CA SER A 106 -14.65 -6.69 -7.82
C SER A 106 -14.18 -5.43 -7.10
N ASP A 107 -14.94 -4.93 -6.12
CA ASP A 107 -14.60 -3.69 -5.40
C ASP A 107 -13.37 -3.89 -4.51
N LEU A 108 -13.27 -5.03 -3.83
CA LEU A 108 -12.07 -5.40 -3.06
C LEU A 108 -10.85 -5.61 -3.96
N MET A 109 -11.04 -6.17 -5.16
CA MET A 109 -9.96 -6.33 -6.13
C MET A 109 -9.47 -4.97 -6.64
N LEU A 110 -10.39 -4.05 -6.95
CA LEU A 110 -10.07 -2.67 -7.34
C LEU A 110 -9.37 -1.91 -6.21
N TYR A 111 -9.83 -2.06 -4.97
CA TYR A 111 -9.18 -1.48 -3.80
C TYR A 111 -7.76 -2.05 -3.59
N GLY A 112 -7.59 -3.36 -3.76
CA GLY A 112 -6.29 -4.01 -3.78
C GLY A 112 -5.35 -3.43 -4.84
N ILE A 113 -5.84 -3.25 -6.07
CA ILE A 113 -5.07 -2.65 -7.18
C ILE A 113 -4.72 -1.19 -6.83
N ALA A 114 -5.67 -0.40 -6.34
CA ALA A 114 -5.44 0.97 -5.93
C ALA A 114 -4.32 1.07 -4.88
N ASN A 115 -4.36 0.20 -3.85
CA ASN A 115 -3.33 0.17 -2.82
C ASN A 115 -1.96 -0.28 -3.36
N ALA A 116 -1.93 -1.22 -4.31
CA ALA A 116 -0.69 -1.63 -4.97
C ALA A 116 -0.07 -0.50 -5.81
N VAL A 117 -0.90 0.24 -6.56
CA VAL A 117 -0.44 1.38 -7.36
C VAL A 117 0.09 2.50 -6.47
N TRP A 118 -0.64 2.85 -5.41
CA TRP A 118 -0.18 3.86 -4.46
C TRP A 118 1.08 3.42 -3.71
N SER A 119 1.21 2.13 -3.40
CA SER A 119 2.44 1.56 -2.85
C SER A 119 3.63 1.76 -3.80
N LEU A 120 3.46 1.52 -5.10
CA LEU A 120 4.51 1.72 -6.09
C LEU A 120 4.94 3.19 -6.16
N VAL A 121 3.96 4.11 -6.23
CA VAL A 121 4.21 5.56 -6.25
C VAL A 121 4.96 5.98 -4.99
N PHE A 122 4.51 5.54 -3.82
CA PHE A 122 5.14 5.88 -2.55
C PHE A 122 6.56 5.31 -2.45
N PHE A 123 6.79 4.08 -2.90
CA PHE A 123 8.12 3.48 -2.95
C PHE A 123 9.05 4.23 -3.91
N ALA A 124 8.55 4.67 -5.07
CA ALA A 124 9.31 5.52 -6.01
C ALA A 124 9.69 6.87 -5.39
N LEU A 125 8.79 7.48 -4.62
CA LEU A 125 9.07 8.72 -3.89
C LEU A 125 10.09 8.50 -2.76
N LEU A 126 9.92 7.45 -1.94
CA LEU A 126 10.86 7.08 -0.88
C LEU A 126 12.27 6.86 -1.44
N THR A 127 12.36 6.09 -2.52
CA THR A 127 13.63 5.80 -3.20
C THR A 127 14.23 7.00 -3.91
N SER A 128 13.53 8.14 -3.98
CA SER A 128 14.09 9.41 -4.46
C SER A 128 14.88 10.16 -3.38
N PHE A 129 14.64 9.90 -2.09
CA PHE A 129 15.36 10.52 -0.98
C PHE A 129 16.77 9.93 -0.77
N PRO A 130 17.79 10.75 -0.47
CA PRO A 130 19.18 10.31 -0.34
C PRO A 130 19.50 9.48 0.90
N PHE A 131 18.72 9.62 1.96
CA PHE A 131 18.86 8.85 3.19
C PHE A 131 17.76 7.79 3.25
N PRO A 132 18.05 6.49 3.50
CA PRO A 132 19.30 5.84 3.84
C PRO A 132 20.11 5.29 2.65
N ARG A 133 19.82 5.67 1.39
CA ARG A 133 20.57 5.17 0.21
C ARG A 133 22.08 5.35 0.33
N ASN A 134 22.53 6.43 0.99
CA ASN A 134 23.94 6.71 1.21
C ASN A 134 24.67 5.66 2.06
N PHE A 135 23.96 4.80 2.79
CA PHE A 135 24.55 3.68 3.53
C PHE A 135 24.77 2.42 2.67
N SER A 136 24.17 2.38 1.49
CA SER A 136 24.38 1.33 0.50
C SER A 136 25.67 1.61 -0.28
N THR A 137 26.38 0.54 -0.65
CA THR A 137 27.61 0.60 -1.45
C THR A 137 27.30 0.36 -2.94
N ASN A 138 26.47 -0.64 -3.24
CA ASN A 138 26.15 -1.10 -4.60
C ASN A 138 24.83 -0.51 -5.12
N CYS A 139 23.79 -0.46 -4.28
CA CYS A 139 22.46 0.02 -4.65
C CYS A 139 22.27 1.54 -4.48
N ARG A 140 23.27 2.30 -4.00
CA ARG A 140 23.14 3.74 -3.66
C ARG A 140 22.50 4.61 -4.75
N LEU A 141 22.82 4.33 -6.01
CA LEU A 141 22.33 5.08 -7.17
C LEU A 141 21.08 4.48 -7.80
N THR A 142 20.67 3.30 -7.33
CA THR A 142 19.50 2.58 -7.77
C THR A 142 18.26 3.28 -7.23
N THR A 143 17.41 3.78 -8.11
CA THR A 143 16.20 4.55 -7.78
C THR A 143 15.14 4.29 -8.85
N PHE A 144 13.90 4.74 -8.67
CA PHE A 144 12.92 4.67 -9.76
C PHE A 144 13.42 5.33 -11.07
N TRP A 145 14.16 6.44 -10.96
CA TRP A 145 14.69 7.20 -12.09
C TRP A 145 15.91 6.55 -12.75
N LYS A 146 16.58 5.67 -12.02
CA LYS A 146 17.77 4.91 -12.44
C LYS A 146 17.66 3.50 -11.85
N PRO A 147 16.74 2.68 -12.37
CA PRO A 147 16.41 1.40 -11.78
C PRO A 147 17.55 0.39 -11.89
#